data_AF-A0A851KA47-F1
#
_entry.id   AF-A0A851KA47-F1
#
_cell.length_a   1.000
_cell.length_b   1.000
_cell.length_c   1.000
_cell.angle_alpha   90.00
_cell.angle_beta   90.00
_cell.angle_gamma   90.00
#
_symmetry.space_group_name_H-M   'P 1'
#
loop_
_entity.id
_entity.type
_entity.pdbx_description
1 polymer ?
#
loop_
_entity_poly.entity_id
_entity_poly.type
_entity_poly.pdbx_seq_one_letter_code
_entity_poly.pdbx_strand_id
1 'polypeptide(L)'
;DFPCFPGTRYCFSQHMMRASGESVSVTKRCVALEECLSTGCTYLRHEEYKVCTSCCEGSICNLPLPRNASDAVFATLSPLSAAPPLPRPGPAAPIGLGLAL
;
A
#
# COMPACT_ATOMS: atom_id res chain seq x y z
N ASP A 1 4.61 0.74 -23.34
CA ASP A 1 4.56 0.78 -21.86
C ASP A 1 5.85 0.16 -21.33
N PHE A 2 6.41 0.68 -20.23
CA PHE A 2 7.66 0.15 -19.66
C PHE A 2 7.37 -0.51 -18.31
N PRO A 3 7.71 -1.81 -18.14
CA PRO A 3 7.54 -2.48 -16.86
C PRO A 3 8.53 -1.92 -15.83
N CYS A 4 8.13 -1.92 -14.56
CA CYS A 4 9.03 -1.51 -13.49
C CYS A 4 10.24 -2.45 -13.37
N PHE A 5 11.38 -1.91 -12.94
CA PHE A 5 12.60 -2.70 -12.73
C PHE A 5 12.38 -3.75 -11.63
N PRO A 6 13.07 -4.90 -11.68
CA PRO A 6 13.00 -5.92 -10.63
C PRO A 6 13.31 -5.28 -9.26
N GLY A 7 12.47 -5.58 -8.26
CA GLY A 7 12.51 -4.95 -6.93
C GLY A 7 11.60 -3.73 -6.77
N THR A 8 11.12 -3.14 -7.87
CA THR A 8 10.11 -2.06 -7.86
C THR A 8 8.83 -2.59 -8.48
N ARG A 9 7.81 -2.89 -7.65
CA ARG A 9 6.57 -3.56 -8.11
C ARG A 9 5.34 -2.68 -8.05
N TYR A 10 5.47 -1.47 -7.47
CA TYR A 10 4.36 -0.55 -7.28
C TYR A 10 4.60 0.75 -8.05
N CYS A 11 3.53 1.29 -8.61
CA CYS A 11 3.56 2.62 -9.20
C CYS A 11 3.24 3.65 -8.12
N PHE A 12 4.20 4.50 -7.81
CA PHE A 12 4.07 5.62 -6.89
C PHE A 12 3.58 6.87 -7.64
N SER A 13 2.71 7.65 -6.99
CA SER A 13 2.35 9.00 -7.41
C SER A 13 2.33 9.95 -6.22
N GLN A 14 3.03 11.07 -6.36
CA GLN A 14 2.91 12.22 -5.47
C GLN A 14 2.41 13.42 -6.27
N HIS A 15 1.40 14.11 -5.74
CA HIS A 15 0.78 15.25 -6.37
C HIS A 15 0.73 16.40 -5.36
N MET A 16 1.48 17.46 -5.64
CA MET A 16 1.40 18.73 -4.92
C MET A 16 0.42 19.63 -5.65
N MET A 17 -0.54 20.19 -4.91
CA MET A 17 -1.53 21.12 -5.42
C MET A 17 -1.73 22.28 -4.45
N ARG A 18 -2.24 23.40 -4.94
CA ARG A 18 -2.77 24.47 -4.07
C ARG A 18 -4.06 24.00 -3.39
N ALA A 19 -4.45 24.67 -2.32
CA ALA A 19 -5.75 24.47 -1.67
C ALA A 19 -6.94 24.62 -2.63
N SER A 20 -6.79 25.48 -3.65
CA SER A 20 -7.77 25.66 -4.74
C SER A 20 -7.92 24.45 -5.67
N GLY A 21 -7.04 23.46 -5.56
CA GLY A 21 -7.01 22.27 -6.42
C GLY A 21 -6.12 22.40 -7.66
N GLU A 22 -5.49 23.56 -7.89
CA GLU A 22 -4.53 23.77 -8.97
C GLU A 22 -3.29 22.90 -8.77
N SER A 23 -2.95 22.08 -9.78
CA SER A 23 -1.76 21.23 -9.77
C SER A 23 -0.48 22.08 -9.81
N VAL A 24 0.42 21.86 -8.86
CA VAL A 24 1.73 22.52 -8.79
C VAL A 24 2.81 21.60 -9.36
N SER A 25 2.85 20.35 -8.89
CA SER A 25 3.82 19.37 -9.37
C SER A 25 3.31 17.94 -9.21
N VAL A 26 3.80 17.07 -10.08
CA VAL A 26 3.47 15.64 -10.10
C VAL A 26 4.77 14.87 -10.24
N THR A 27 4.94 13.85 -9.40
CA THR A 27 6.05 12.91 -9.49
C THR A 27 5.51 11.49 -9.56
N LYS A 28 5.96 10.73 -10.56
CA LYS A 28 5.59 9.33 -10.77
C LYS A 28 6.85 8.49 -10.92
N ARG A 29 6.88 7.32 -10.27
CA ARG A 29 8.02 6.39 -10.34
C ARG A 29 7.61 4.98 -9.93
N CYS A 30 8.42 4.00 -10.28
CA CYS A 30 8.32 2.65 -9.75
C CYS A 30 9.06 2.56 -8.41
N VAL A 31 8.45 1.93 -7.40
CA VAL A 31 8.99 1.85 -6.04
C VAL A 31 8.83 0.45 -5.43
N ALA A 32 9.59 0.19 -4.37
CA ALA A 32 9.44 -0.98 -3.51
C ALA A 32 8.26 -0.81 -2.52
N LEU A 33 7.96 -1.84 -1.73
CA LEU A 33 6.81 -1.85 -0.80
C LEU A 33 6.94 -0.74 0.26
N GLU A 34 8.14 -0.55 0.78
CA GLU A 34 8.45 0.30 1.92
C GLU A 34 8.04 1.76 1.67
N GLU A 35 8.20 2.24 0.43
CA GLU A 35 7.80 3.59 0.03
C GLU A 35 6.27 3.77 -0.07
N CYS A 36 5.53 2.67 -0.29
CA CYS A 36 4.07 2.69 -0.40
C CYS A 36 3.34 2.55 0.94
N LEU A 37 4.06 2.29 2.03
CA LEU A 37 3.47 2.22 3.37
C LEU A 37 3.04 3.60 3.91
N SER A 38 3.50 4.69 3.31
CA SER A 38 3.18 6.07 3.69
C SER A 38 2.37 6.78 2.60
N THR A 39 1.10 6.37 2.42
CA THR A 39 0.13 7.03 1.55
C THR A 39 -0.79 7.98 2.34
N GLY A 40 -1.45 8.91 1.64
CA GLY A 40 -2.35 9.89 2.24
C GLY A 40 -2.08 11.31 1.75
N CYS A 41 -2.77 12.29 2.34
CA CYS A 41 -2.57 13.71 2.05
C CYS A 41 -2.06 14.46 3.28
N THR A 42 -1.19 15.44 3.06
CA THR A 42 -0.67 16.35 4.10
C THR A 42 -0.75 17.79 3.60
N TYR A 43 -1.13 18.71 4.49
CA TYR A 43 -1.17 20.14 4.22
C TYR A 43 0.15 20.81 4.61
N LEU A 44 0.59 21.78 3.82
CA LEU A 44 1.84 22.53 4.02
C LEU A 44 1.53 24.03 4.00
N ARG A 45 2.43 24.83 4.60
CA ARG A 45 2.40 26.31 4.58
C ARG A 45 1.03 26.88 4.99
N HIS A 46 0.56 26.58 6.20
CA HIS A 46 -0.76 27.01 6.69
C HIS A 46 -1.90 26.68 5.71
N GLU A 47 -1.91 25.45 5.21
CA GLU A 47 -2.94 24.93 4.30
C GLU A 47 -2.98 25.56 2.90
N GLU A 48 -1.99 26.36 2.51
CA GLU A 48 -1.88 26.90 1.14
C GLU A 48 -1.66 25.77 0.11
N TYR A 49 -0.93 24.72 0.50
CA TYR A 49 -0.61 23.59 -0.36
C TYR A 49 -1.05 22.27 0.28
N LYS A 50 -1.39 21.31 -0.58
CA LYS A 50 -1.72 19.94 -0.23
C LYS A 50 -0.85 18.99 -1.06
N VAL A 51 -0.19 18.05 -0.39
CA VAL A 51 0.58 16.99 -1.03
C VAL A 51 -0.14 15.67 -0.78
N CYS A 52 -0.55 15.00 -1.84
CA CYS A 52 -1.18 13.68 -1.77
C CYS A 52 -0.29 12.62 -2.40
N THR A 53 -0.18 11.47 -1.74
CA THR A 53 0.64 10.34 -2.14
C THR A 53 -0.23 9.09 -2.26
N SER A 54 -0.16 8.40 -3.40
CA SER A 54 -0.80 7.11 -3.64
C SER A 54 0.16 6.10 -4.24
N CYS A 55 -0.17 4.82 -4.03
CA CYS A 55 0.49 3.71 -4.70
C CYS A 55 -0.54 2.76 -5.28
N CYS A 56 -0.18 2.12 -6.39
CA CYS A 56 -0.99 1.05 -6.96
C CYS A 56 -0.11 -0.10 -7.48
N GLU A 57 -0.70 -1.29 -7.54
CA GLU A 57 -0.11 -2.48 -8.14
C GLU A 57 -0.74 -2.76 -9.52
N GLY A 58 0.09 -2.94 -10.55
CA GLY A 58 -0.33 -3.23 -11.92
C GLY A 58 0.34 -2.32 -12.96
N SER A 59 0.20 -2.67 -14.23
CA SER A 59 0.82 -1.93 -15.34
C SER A 59 0.13 -0.59 -15.57
N ILE A 60 0.87 0.53 -15.44
CA ILE A 60 0.36 1.89 -15.70
C ILE A 60 -0.89 2.23 -14.86
N CYS A 61 -1.02 1.62 -13.67
CA CYS A 61 -2.19 1.80 -12.81
C CYS A 61 -2.29 3.23 -12.24
N ASN A 62 -1.18 3.97 -12.23
CA ASN A 62 -1.10 5.32 -11.68
C ASN A 62 -1.45 6.40 -12.71
N LEU A 63 -2.31 6.13 -13.69
CA LEU A 63 -2.79 7.17 -14.61
C LEU A 63 -3.53 8.32 -13.87
N PRO A 64 -4.49 8.04 -12.96
CA PRO A 64 -5.08 9.10 -12.14
C PRO A 64 -4.09 9.65 -11.10
N LEU A 65 -4.30 10.92 -10.71
CA LEU A 65 -3.51 11.59 -9.67
C LEU A 65 -4.29 11.67 -8.37
N PRO A 66 -3.66 11.36 -7.21
CA PRO A 66 -4.33 11.51 -5.93
C PRO A 66 -4.60 12.99 -5.67
N ARG A 67 -5.83 13.32 -5.27
CA ARG A 67 -6.27 14.69 -4.97
C ARG A 67 -6.86 14.82 -3.58
N ASN A 68 -7.33 13.76 -2.95
CA ASN A 68 -7.94 13.75 -1.63
C ASN A 68 -7.52 12.50 -0.84
N ALA A 69 -7.91 12.43 0.43
CA ALA A 69 -7.58 11.29 1.28
C ALA A 69 -8.16 9.97 0.74
N SER A 70 -9.32 10.01 0.09
CA SER A 70 -10.01 8.82 -0.43
C SER A 70 -9.30 8.16 -1.61
N ASP A 71 -8.55 8.92 -2.40
CA ASP A 71 -7.79 8.44 -3.57
C ASP A 71 -6.27 8.47 -3.36
N ALA A 72 -5.81 9.05 -2.25
CA ALA A 72 -4.43 8.97 -1.77
C ALA A 72 -4.19 7.71 -0.93
N VAL A 73 -4.44 6.54 -1.53
CA VAL A 73 -4.35 5.23 -0.86
C VAL A 73 -3.31 4.33 -1.50
N PHE A 74 -2.98 3.23 -0.81
CA PHE A 74 -2.22 2.13 -1.38
C PHE A 74 -3.16 1.02 -1.86
N ALA A 75 -3.37 0.94 -3.18
CA ALA A 75 -4.19 -0.09 -3.83
C ALA A 75 -3.34 -1.27 -4.31
N THR A 76 -3.36 -2.38 -3.58
CA THR A 76 -2.63 -3.61 -3.91
C THR A 76 -3.60 -4.78 -4.04
N LEU A 77 -3.34 -5.66 -5.01
CA LEU A 77 -4.10 -6.89 -5.22
C LEU A 77 -3.47 -8.08 -4.47
N SER A 78 -2.15 -7.99 -4.22
CA SER A 78 -1.42 -8.97 -3.44
C SER A 78 -1.61 -8.75 -1.94
N PRO A 79 -1.85 -9.81 -1.14
CA PRO A 79 -1.84 -9.68 0.30
C PRO A 79 -0.46 -9.19 0.77
N LEU A 80 -0.46 -8.12 1.57
CA LEU A 80 0.76 -7.54 2.15
C LEU A 80 1.43 -8.48 3.17
N SER A 81 0.72 -9.52 3.61
CA SER A 81 1.21 -10.56 4.51
C SER A 81 1.42 -11.88 3.76
N ALA A 82 2.68 -12.25 3.56
CA ALA A 82 3.06 -13.66 3.51
C ALA A 82 3.28 -14.14 4.97
N ALA A 83 2.23 -14.10 5.80
CA ALA A 83 2.29 -14.81 7.06
C ALA A 83 2.15 -16.31 6.74
N PRO A 84 3.12 -17.17 7.09
CA PRO A 84 2.90 -18.60 7.00
C PRO A 84 1.61 -18.94 7.76
N PRO A 85 0.72 -19.78 7.22
CA PRO A 85 -0.45 -20.22 7.97
C PRO A 85 0.04 -20.81 9.30
N LEU A 86 -0.44 -20.24 10.41
CA LEU A 86 -0.19 -20.81 11.73
C LEU A 86 -0.62 -22.28 11.68
N PRO A 87 0.21 -23.22 12.18
CA PRO A 87 -0.21 -24.62 12.27
C PRO A 87 -1.50 -24.66 13.07
N ARG A 88 -2.57 -25.18 12.45
CA ARG A 88 -3.86 -25.36 13.13
C ARG A 88 -3.59 -26.22 14.38
N PRO A 89 -4.06 -25.80 15.58
CA PRO A 89 -4.04 -26.68 16.73
C PRO A 89 -4.85 -27.93 16.37
N GLY A 90 -4.16 -29.07 16.24
CA GLY A 90 -4.81 -30.34 16.01
C GLY A 90 -5.71 -30.69 17.20
N PRO A 91 -6.80 -31.44 16.98
CA PRO A 91 -7.66 -31.87 18.07
C PRO A 91 -6.83 -32.68 19.08
N ALA A 92 -6.93 -32.30 20.36
CA ALA A 92 -6.29 -33.00 21.46
C ALA A 92 -6.73 -34.47 21.46
N ALA A 93 -5.77 -35.38 21.27
CA ALA A 93 -6.02 -36.80 21.42
C ALA A 93 -6.47 -37.10 22.87
N PRO A 94 -7.48 -37.94 23.09
CA PRO A 94 -7.89 -38.31 24.44
C PRO A 94 -6.77 -39.11 25.09
N ILE A 95 -6.39 -38.71 26.29
CA ILE A 95 -5.45 -39.45 27.13
C ILE A 95 -6.16 -40.74 27.55
N GLY A 96 -5.79 -41.86 26.92
CA GLY A 96 -6.24 -43.18 27.33
C GLY A 96 -5.67 -43.51 28.71
N LEU A 97 -6.53 -43.47 29.73
CA LEU A 97 -6.19 -43.94 31.06
C LEU A 97 -6.22 -45.48 31.06
N GLY A 98 -5.08 -46.08 30.76
CA GLY A 98 -4.89 -47.52 30.97
C GLY A 98 -4.77 -47.81 32.46
N LEU A 99 -5.83 -48.36 33.07
CA LEU A 99 -5.69 -49.09 34.33
C LEU A 99 -5.02 -50.43 34.02
N ALA A 100 -3.76 -50.56 34.41
CA ALA A 100 -3.09 -51.84 34.54
C ALA A 100 -3.05 -52.21 36.04
N LEU A 101 -3.72 -53.34 36.34
CA LEU A 101 -3.75 -54.16 37.56
C LEU A 101 -4.17 -53.50 38.89
#